data_AF-A0A815RWP4-F1
#
_entry.id   AF-A0A815RWP4-F1
#
_cell.length_a   1.000
_cell.length_b   1.000
_cell.length_c   1.000
_cell.angle_alpha   90.00
_cell.angle_beta   90.00
_cell.angle_gamma   90.00
#
_symmetry.space_group_name_H-M   'P 1'
#
loop_
_entity.id
_entity.type
_entity.pdbx_description
1 polymer ?
#
loop_
_entity_poly.entity_id
_entity_poly.type
_entity_poly.pdbx_seq_one_letter_code
_entity_poly.pdbx_strand_id
1 'polypeptide(L)'
;TTFDIIWSIEIANIVPRRTTGCCWLNNDEWLITDEYDFRLFHISANGHLLKSDKYDPAPYNALLFGKDVLAIRTIKGVSLHRL
;
A
#
# COMPACT_ATOMS: atom_id res chain seq x y z
N THR A 1 -5.56 -1.44 26.30
CA THR A 1 -5.82 -1.24 24.85
C THR A 1 -5.43 -2.52 24.16
N THR A 2 -6.39 -3.25 23.60
CA THR A 2 -6.15 -4.51 22.89
C THR A 2 -5.91 -4.18 21.43
N PHE A 3 -4.84 -4.73 20.85
CA PHE A 3 -4.63 -4.68 19.40
C PHE A 3 -5.39 -5.84 18.80
N ASP A 4 -6.59 -5.59 18.27
CA ASP A 4 -7.38 -6.60 17.61
C ASP A 4 -6.96 -6.71 16.14
N ILE A 5 -6.71 -7.93 15.67
CA ILE A 5 -6.42 -8.21 14.26
C ILE A 5 -7.74 -8.13 13.49
N ILE A 6 -7.87 -7.14 12.61
CA ILE A 6 -9.05 -6.99 11.73
C ILE A 6 -9.00 -7.95 10.53
N TRP A 7 -7.82 -8.18 9.97
CA TRP A 7 -7.50 -9.17 8.94
C TRP A 7 -5.98 -9.32 8.83
N SER A 8 -5.52 -10.38 8.16
CA SER A 8 -4.11 -10.59 7.83
C SER A 8 -3.98 -11.08 6.40
N ILE A 9 -2.90 -10.68 5.73
CA ILE A 9 -2.56 -11.15 4.39
C ILE A 9 -1.05 -11.33 4.29
N GLU A 10 -0.64 -12.38 3.59
CA GLU A 10 0.75 -12.64 3.29
C GLU A 10 1.14 -11.92 1.99
N ILE A 11 2.05 -10.96 2.11
CA ILE A 11 2.56 -10.16 0.99
C ILE A 11 4.04 -10.47 0.84
N ALA A 12 4.31 -11.60 0.16
CA ALA A 12 5.63 -12.12 -0.19
C ALA A 12 6.51 -12.68 0.96
N ASN A 13 7.53 -13.45 0.55
CA ASN A 13 8.53 -14.03 1.43
C ASN A 13 9.40 -12.92 2.05
N ILE A 14 9.21 -12.66 3.34
CA ILE A 14 9.87 -11.58 4.08
C ILE A 14 11.38 -11.85 4.14
N VAL A 15 12.16 -11.08 3.39
CA VAL A 15 13.60 -10.92 3.63
C VAL A 15 13.79 -9.85 4.73
N PRO A 16 14.82 -9.97 5.60
CA PRO A 16 15.09 -8.96 6.61
C PRO A 16 15.26 -7.58 5.95
N ARG A 17 14.64 -6.54 6.55
CA ARG A 17 14.60 -5.13 6.10
C ARG A 17 13.49 -4.72 5.13
N ARG A 18 12.51 -5.59 4.83
CA ARG A 18 11.30 -5.16 4.08
C ARG A 18 10.53 -4.07 4.83
N THR A 19 10.50 -2.88 4.25
CA THR A 19 9.66 -1.74 4.64
C THR A 19 8.39 -1.79 3.81
N THR A 20 7.26 -2.04 4.46
CA THR A 20 5.94 -1.91 3.84
C THR A 20 5.27 -0.64 4.35
N GLY A 21 4.73 0.14 3.43
CA GLY A 21 3.86 1.26 3.75
C GLY A 21 2.41 0.80 3.63
N CYS A 22 1.51 1.34 4.46
CA CYS A 22 0.08 1.13 4.32
C CYS A 22 -0.66 2.47 4.29
N CYS A 23 -1.71 2.54 3.48
CA CYS A 23 -2.58 3.69 3.36
C CYS A 23 -4.03 3.22 3.36
N TRP A 24 -4.84 3.82 4.22
CA TRP A 24 -6.30 3.66 4.18
C TRP A 24 -6.85 4.36 2.93
N LEU A 25 -7.73 3.69 2.19
CA LEU A 25 -8.46 4.22 1.03
C LEU A 25 -9.96 4.39 1.35
N ASN A 26 -10.73 5.04 0.48
CA ASN A 26 -12.18 5.09 0.68
C ASN A 26 -12.78 3.67 0.72
N ASN A 27 -13.97 3.54 1.33
CA ASN A 27 -14.69 2.27 1.49
C ASN A 27 -13.96 1.22 2.36
N ASP A 28 -13.15 1.68 3.31
CA ASP A 28 -12.40 0.85 4.26
C ASP A 28 -11.37 -0.10 3.60
N GLU A 29 -11.03 0.18 2.34
CA GLU A 29 -10.00 -0.53 1.59
C GLU A 29 -8.61 -0.01 1.94
N TRP A 30 -7.58 -0.73 1.51
CA TRP A 30 -6.19 -0.44 1.86
C TRP A 30 -5.29 -0.53 0.64
N LEU A 31 -4.30 0.35 0.59
CA LEU A 31 -3.17 0.22 -0.31
C LEU A 31 -1.92 -0.12 0.49
N ILE A 32 -1.22 -1.17 0.09
CA ILE A 32 0.07 -1.54 0.66
C ILE A 32 1.15 -1.32 -0.40
N THR A 33 2.22 -0.63 0.00
CA THR A 33 3.41 -0.42 -0.83
C THR A 33 4.49 -1.43 -0.44
N ASP A 34 5.05 -2.13 -1.43
CA ASP A 34 6.23 -2.97 -1.29
C ASP A 34 7.37 -2.37 -2.10
N GLU A 35 8.31 -1.75 -1.38
CA GLU A 35 9.51 -1.15 -1.93
C GLU A 35 10.41 -2.18 -2.63
N TYR A 36 10.45 -3.42 -2.13
CA TYR A 36 11.42 -4.43 -2.56
C TYR A 36 11.03 -5.10 -3.86
N ASP A 37 9.76 -5.47 -3.98
CA ASP A 37 9.24 -6.07 -5.21
C ASP A 37 8.66 -5.01 -6.17
N PHE A 38 8.80 -3.72 -5.84
CA PHE A 38 8.36 -2.59 -6.65
C PHE A 38 6.88 -2.71 -6.97
N ARG A 39 6.06 -2.88 -5.93
CA ARG A 39 4.65 -3.27 -6.06
C ARG A 39 3.72 -2.47 -5.18
N LEU A 40 2.49 -2.37 -5.66
CA LEU A 40 1.33 -1.88 -4.92
C LEU A 40 0.32 -3.02 -4.81
N PHE A 41 -0.28 -3.18 -3.63
CA PHE A 41 -1.33 -4.15 -3.36
C PHE A 41 -2.57 -3.40 -2.90
N HIS A 42 -3.65 -3.51 -3.66
CA HIS A 42 -4.96 -3.01 -3.27
C HIS A 42 -5.71 -4.13 -2.55
N ILE A 43 -6.03 -3.89 -1.29
CA ILE A 43 -6.67 -4.83 -0.37
C ILE A 43 -8.08 -4.32 -0.06
N SER A 44 -9.06 -5.20 -0.10
CA SER A 44 -10.43 -4.88 0.28
C SER A 44 -10.58 -4.63 1.78
N ALA A 45 -11.75 -4.13 2.19
CA ALA A 45 -12.09 -3.94 3.61
C ALA A 45 -12.02 -5.22 4.46
N ASN A 46 -12.17 -6.39 3.85
CA ASN A 46 -12.07 -7.69 4.53
C ASN A 46 -10.71 -8.39 4.34
N GLY A 47 -9.69 -7.66 3.88
CA GLY A 47 -8.32 -8.19 3.80
C GLY A 47 -8.02 -9.06 2.58
N HIS A 48 -8.88 -9.06 1.56
CA HIS A 48 -8.63 -9.80 0.32
C HIS A 48 -7.84 -8.95 -0.67
N LEU A 49 -6.87 -9.55 -1.35
CA LEU A 49 -6.15 -8.90 -2.45
C LEU A 49 -7.12 -8.67 -3.63
N LEU A 50 -7.45 -7.41 -3.90
CA LEU A 50 -8.25 -7.01 -5.06
C LEU A 50 -7.39 -6.90 -6.31
N LYS A 51 -6.22 -6.26 -6.18
CA LYS A 51 -5.31 -6.00 -7.30
C LYS A 51 -3.86 -5.90 -6.84
N SER A 52 -2.94 -6.31 -7.70
CA SER A 52 -1.51 -6.04 -7.53
C SER A 52 -0.93 -5.45 -8.82
N ASP A 53 -0.17 -4.37 -8.69
CA ASP A 53 0.45 -3.67 -9.82
C ASP A 53 1.93 -3.44 -9.55
N LYS A 54 2.75 -3.51 -10.62
CA LYS A 54 4.14 -3.05 -10.54
C LYS A 54 4.18 -1.53 -10.52
N TYR A 55 5.17 -0.98 -9.82
CA TYR A 55 5.34 0.46 -9.66
C TYR A 55 6.83 0.83 -9.69
N ASP A 56 7.24 1.58 -10.71
CA ASP A 56 8.62 2.03 -10.93
C ASP A 56 8.65 3.57 -10.96
N PRO A 57 9.47 4.22 -10.12
CA PRO A 57 10.41 3.68 -9.13
C PRO A 57 9.75 3.13 -7.86
N ALA A 58 10.49 2.30 -7.12
CA ALA A 58 10.04 1.63 -5.90
C ALA A 58 9.18 2.54 -4.99
N PRO A 59 7.96 2.10 -4.62
CA PRO A 59 7.09 2.88 -3.77
C PRO A 59 7.50 2.71 -2.29
N TYR A 60 7.77 3.83 -1.62
CA TYR A 60 8.16 3.82 -0.20
C TYR A 60 6.96 3.95 0.72
N ASN A 61 6.08 4.90 0.45
CA ASN A 61 4.88 5.17 1.22
C ASN A 61 3.78 5.69 0.30
N ALA A 62 2.54 5.50 0.71
CA ALA A 62 1.38 6.08 0.06
C ALA A 62 0.54 6.88 1.08
N LEU A 63 -0.15 7.91 0.59
CA LEU A 63 -1.06 8.73 1.37
C LEU A 63 -2.25 9.15 0.49
N LEU A 64 -3.47 8.95 0.99
CA LEU A 64 -4.67 9.50 0.36
C LEU A 64 -4.79 10.98 0.72
N PHE A 65 -4.82 11.84 -0.30
CA PHE A 65 -5.05 13.27 -0.20
C PHE A 65 -6.46 13.60 -0.72
N GLY A 66 -7.34 14.04 0.18
CA GLY A 66 -8.73 14.32 -0.17
C GLY A 66 -9.52 13.05 -0.49
N LYS A 67 -10.37 13.08 -1.52
CA LYS A 67 -11.28 11.97 -1.86
C LYS A 67 -10.76 11.07 -2.96
N ASP A 68 -9.90 11.53 -3.86
CA ASP A 68 -9.58 10.80 -5.09
C ASP A 68 -8.12 10.94 -5.53
N VAL A 69 -7.25 11.55 -4.71
CA VAL A 69 -5.84 11.74 -5.06
C VAL A 69 -4.95 10.91 -4.14
N LEU A 70 -4.17 10.02 -4.73
CA LEU A 70 -3.18 9.21 -4.02
C LEU A 70 -1.79 9.77 -4.27
N ALA A 71 -1.09 10.14 -3.20
CA ALA A 71 0.32 10.53 -3.24
C ALA A 71 1.21 9.33 -2.92
N ILE A 72 2.13 8.99 -3.81
CA ILE A 72 3.11 7.92 -3.61
C ILE A 72 4.51 8.52 -3.58
N ARG A 73 5.20 8.35 -2.45
CA ARG A 73 6.60 8.77 -2.31
C ARG A 73 7.51 7.67 -2.85
N THR A 74 8.52 8.10 -3.60
CA THR A 74 9.57 7.26 -4.20
C THR A 74 10.93 7.93 -4.05
N ILE A 75 11.98 7.29 -4.56
CA ILE A 75 13.31 7.90 -4.66
C ILE A 75 13.36 9.11 -5.59
N LYS A 76 12.48 9.16 -6.61
CA LYS A 76 12.44 10.25 -7.60
C LYS A 76 11.58 11.44 -7.14
N GLY A 77 10.91 11.33 -5.99
CA GLY A 77 10.00 12.35 -5.48
C GLY A 77 8.62 11.79 -5.16
N VAL A 78 7.59 12.64 -5.28
CA VAL A 78 6.18 12.28 -5.02
C VAL A 78 5.40 12.28 -6.32
N SER A 79 4.74 11.17 -6.63
CA SER A 79 3.81 11.05 -7.74
C SER A 79 2.38 11.14 -7.23
N LEU A 80 1.55 11.93 -7.89
CA LEU A 80 0.11 12.02 -7.60
C LEU A 80 -0.67 11.21 -8.63
N HIS A 81 -1.58 10.37 -8.15
CA HIS A 81 -2.45 9.51 -8.97
C HIS A 81 -3.90 9.81 -8.66
N ARG A 82 -4.77 9.60 -9.65
CA ARG A 82 -6.21 9.64 -9.46
C ARG A 82 -6.74 8.24 -9.23
N LEU A 83 -7.57 8.05 -8.20
CA LEU A 83 -8.26 6.79 -7.88
C LEU A 83 -9.57 6.64 -8.64
#